data_AF-A0A6G3QT79-F1
#
_entry.id   AF-A0A6G3QT79-F1
#
_cell.length_a   1.000
_cell.length_b   1.000
_cell.length_c   1.000
_cell.angle_alpha   90.00
_cell.angle_beta   90.00
_cell.angle_gamma   90.00
#
_symmetry.space_group_name_H-M   'P 1'
#
loop_
_entity.id
_entity.type
_entity.pdbx_description
1 polymer ?
#
loop_
_entity_poly.entity_id
_entity_poly.type
_entity_poly.pdbx_seq_one_letter_code
_entity_poly.pdbx_strand_id
1 'polypeptide(L)'
;MSRVLYGEQSWNPLARTVELTEERLRVGRRATPLEELHLAAMAEAFQRGQWLGGGGTERPLHRLPDGPGIVPVTRVTGTTRPVKSRQAAVFARQLGELAVGRCGGPAQVAALAERAHAEGVPLWIARRVAPGPAGPVTVAVDRGLVRVDVWGPQAPAVRLRAPGGYDARDQSLSKGLRVTVGETRARLVLKDRKRRSKRRVELQIPGRHWVLTRENSVASLLRCDDRPVALLSRPPSSRPVPEPGSLLLPLTPVRLDGGDALDAVMAHFFAVSFGIGDTTGSARFRSRRPRPAPVGLGGEPLAAEEDWDRPWFTNLGSGAEDNEPGGGDGWGSDGGDGGSGDSGGGDSGGGDGGGGGGGD
;
A
#
# COMPACT_ATOMS: atom_id res chain seq x y z
N MET A 1 -6.05 -12.88 -32.94
CA MET A 1 -6.96 -13.47 -31.94
C MET A 1 -6.09 -14.02 -30.83
N SER A 2 -6.20 -13.51 -29.60
CA SER A 2 -5.43 -14.03 -28.47
C SER A 2 -5.96 -15.39 -28.01
N ARG A 3 -5.04 -16.31 -27.68
CA ARG A 3 -5.38 -17.66 -27.20
C ARG A 3 -6.07 -17.56 -25.84
N VAL A 4 -7.20 -18.27 -25.69
CA VAL A 4 -7.89 -18.44 -24.40
C VAL A 4 -7.17 -19.53 -23.61
N LEU A 5 -6.67 -19.19 -22.43
CA LEU A 5 -5.95 -20.09 -21.52
C LEU A 5 -6.87 -20.65 -20.44
N TYR A 6 -7.85 -19.84 -20.02
CA TYR A 6 -8.91 -20.24 -19.11
C TYR A 6 -10.20 -19.53 -19.50
N GLY A 7 -11.34 -20.21 -19.49
CA GLY A 7 -12.62 -19.60 -19.85
C GLY A 7 -13.78 -20.34 -19.23
N GLU A 8 -14.62 -19.62 -18.50
CA GLU A 8 -15.86 -20.15 -17.93
C GLU A 8 -17.03 -19.93 -18.88
N GLN A 9 -17.83 -20.98 -19.08
CA GLN A 9 -19.06 -20.92 -19.88
C GLN A 9 -20.30 -20.79 -18.99
N SER A 10 -21.26 -19.97 -19.40
CA SER A 10 -22.52 -19.80 -18.69
C SER A 10 -23.67 -19.53 -19.66
N TRP A 11 -24.78 -20.23 -19.47
CA TRP A 11 -26.04 -19.97 -20.17
C TRP A 11 -26.77 -18.72 -19.63
N ASN A 12 -26.42 -18.28 -18.41
CA ASN A 12 -26.93 -17.04 -17.84
C ASN A 12 -26.09 -15.84 -18.35
N PRO A 13 -26.68 -14.89 -19.11
CA PRO A 13 -25.97 -13.73 -19.65
C PRO A 13 -25.53 -12.70 -18.59
N LEU A 14 -26.06 -12.81 -17.36
CA LEU A 14 -25.69 -11.96 -16.22
C LEU A 14 -24.61 -12.61 -15.34
N ALA A 15 -24.20 -13.84 -15.64
CA ALA A 15 -23.15 -14.50 -14.87
C ALA A 15 -21.83 -13.75 -15.00
N ARG A 16 -21.19 -13.48 -13.86
CA ARG A 16 -19.81 -12.99 -13.83
C ARG A 16 -18.88 -14.16 -14.09
N THR A 17 -18.58 -14.42 -15.35
CA THR A 17 -17.60 -15.43 -15.77
C THR A 17 -16.19 -14.88 -15.77
N VAL A 18 -15.22 -15.76 -15.57
CA VAL A 18 -13.79 -15.45 -15.67
C VAL A 18 -13.22 -16.01 -16.98
N GLU A 19 -12.44 -15.19 -17.66
CA GLU A 19 -11.69 -15.55 -18.87
C GLU A 19 -10.28 -14.98 -18.78
N LEU A 20 -9.28 -15.82 -19.00
CA LEU A 20 -7.88 -15.45 -19.10
C LEU A 20 -7.41 -15.71 -20.52
N THR A 21 -6.84 -14.68 -21.15
CA THR A 21 -6.11 -14.81 -22.41
C THR A 21 -4.66 -14.40 -22.20
N GLU A 22 -3.86 -14.55 -23.25
CA GLU A 22 -2.48 -14.06 -23.24
C GLU A 22 -2.36 -12.54 -23.07
N GLU A 23 -3.43 -11.76 -23.29
CA GLU A 23 -3.38 -10.29 -23.29
C GLU A 23 -4.14 -9.66 -22.12
N ARG A 24 -5.14 -10.34 -21.56
CA ARG A 24 -6.01 -9.76 -20.53
C ARG A 24 -6.64 -10.81 -19.62
N LEU A 25 -7.04 -10.35 -18.45
CA LEU A 25 -7.97 -11.03 -17.55
C LEU A 25 -9.33 -10.34 -17.63
N ARG A 26 -10.38 -11.10 -17.97
CA ARG A 26 -11.76 -10.62 -18.00
C ARG A 26 -12.56 -11.25 -16.86
N VAL A 27 -13.21 -10.41 -16.05
CA VAL A 27 -14.09 -10.81 -14.94
C VAL A 27 -15.45 -10.13 -15.13
N GLY A 28 -16.44 -10.91 -15.54
CA GLY A 28 -17.74 -10.41 -15.98
C GLY A 28 -17.60 -9.41 -17.13
N ARG A 29 -18.04 -8.17 -16.91
CA ARG A 29 -17.94 -7.08 -17.90
C ARG A 29 -16.59 -6.37 -17.91
N ARG A 30 -15.74 -6.62 -16.90
CA ARG A 30 -14.47 -5.93 -16.78
C ARG A 30 -13.37 -6.69 -17.48
N ALA A 31 -12.59 -6.02 -18.32
CA ALA A 31 -11.34 -6.53 -18.86
C ALA A 31 -10.18 -5.71 -18.30
N THR A 32 -9.20 -6.40 -17.72
CA THR A 32 -7.97 -5.83 -17.18
C THR A 32 -6.80 -6.36 -18.01
N PRO A 33 -6.06 -5.50 -18.73
CA PRO A 33 -4.85 -5.90 -19.43
C PRO A 33 -3.81 -6.55 -18.50
N LEU A 34 -3.03 -7.50 -19.01
CA LEU A 34 -2.05 -8.22 -18.17
C LEU A 34 -0.92 -7.30 -17.67
N GLU A 35 -0.59 -6.24 -18.39
CA GLU A 35 0.38 -5.22 -17.96
C GLU A 35 -0.08 -4.45 -16.72
N GLU A 36 -1.38 -4.45 -16.40
CA GLU A 36 -1.90 -3.88 -15.16
C GLU A 36 -1.78 -4.84 -13.97
N LEU A 37 -1.50 -6.12 -14.22
CA LEU A 37 -1.33 -7.15 -13.21
C LEU A 37 0.13 -7.22 -12.75
N HIS A 38 0.33 -7.53 -11.47
CA HIS A 38 1.67 -7.69 -10.89
C HIS A 38 2.24 -9.08 -11.20
N LEU A 39 2.42 -9.40 -12.49
CA LEU A 39 2.81 -10.74 -12.94
C LEU A 39 4.08 -11.23 -12.25
N ALA A 40 5.09 -10.38 -12.07
CA ALA A 40 6.33 -10.75 -11.39
C ALA A 40 6.11 -11.25 -9.96
N ALA A 41 5.18 -10.65 -9.21
CA ALA A 41 4.91 -11.04 -7.83
C ALA A 41 4.10 -12.33 -7.77
N MET A 42 3.13 -12.51 -8.67
CA MET A 42 2.35 -13.76 -8.75
C MET A 42 3.21 -14.93 -9.25
N ALA A 43 4.09 -14.70 -10.23
CA ALA A 43 5.02 -15.69 -10.76
C ALA A 43 6.02 -16.18 -9.69
N GLU A 44 6.53 -15.26 -8.87
CA GLU A 44 7.44 -15.56 -7.77
C GLU A 44 6.78 -16.46 -6.72
N ALA A 45 5.59 -16.08 -6.25
CA ALA A 45 4.83 -16.90 -5.30
C ALA A 45 4.48 -18.27 -5.90
N PHE A 46 4.05 -18.29 -7.16
CA PHE A 46 3.69 -19.52 -7.89
C PHE A 46 4.86 -20.50 -7.97
N GLN A 47 6.08 -20.03 -8.24
CA GLN A 47 7.28 -20.89 -8.29
C GLN A 47 7.65 -21.49 -6.94
N ARG A 48 7.29 -20.83 -5.84
CA ARG A 48 7.43 -21.38 -4.47
C ARG A 48 6.29 -22.32 -4.08
N GLY A 49 5.39 -22.65 -5.01
CA GLY A 49 4.20 -23.45 -4.73
C GLY A 49 3.18 -22.73 -3.84
N GLN A 50 3.22 -21.39 -3.84
CA GLN A 50 2.31 -20.51 -3.09
C GLN A 50 1.44 -19.71 -4.05
N TRP A 51 0.39 -19.08 -3.51
CA TRP A 51 -0.40 -18.08 -4.20
C TRP A 51 -0.56 -16.83 -3.35
N LEU A 52 -0.25 -15.69 -3.98
CA LEU A 52 -0.28 -14.37 -3.36
C LEU A 52 -1.72 -13.90 -3.12
N GLY A 53 -1.98 -13.44 -1.90
CA GLY A 53 -3.24 -12.86 -1.44
C GLY A 53 -3.11 -11.41 -0.98
N GLY A 54 -4.16 -10.92 -0.33
CA GLY A 54 -4.21 -9.55 0.19
C GLY A 54 -3.07 -9.25 1.17
N GLY A 55 -2.46 -8.07 1.05
CA GLY A 55 -1.43 -7.58 1.97
C GLY A 55 -0.17 -8.44 2.03
N GLY A 56 0.15 -9.15 0.94
CA GLY A 56 1.33 -10.01 0.85
C GLY A 56 1.18 -11.35 1.55
N THR A 57 -0.03 -11.73 1.97
CA THR A 57 -0.29 -13.06 2.51
C THR A 57 -0.15 -14.12 1.44
N GLU A 58 0.17 -15.35 1.84
CA GLU A 58 0.37 -16.45 0.91
C GLU A 58 -0.33 -17.70 1.39
N ARG A 59 -0.81 -18.49 0.43
CA ARG A 59 -1.42 -19.79 0.68
C ARG A 59 -0.79 -20.83 -0.23
N PRO A 60 -0.52 -22.05 0.25
CA PRO A 60 -0.01 -23.10 -0.61
C PRO A 60 -0.96 -23.36 -1.79
N LEU A 61 -0.42 -23.46 -3.00
CA LEU A 61 -1.19 -23.59 -4.23
C LEU A 61 -2.10 -24.83 -4.22
N HIS A 62 -1.64 -25.92 -3.61
CA HIS A 62 -2.40 -27.17 -3.46
C HIS A 62 -3.61 -27.07 -2.51
N ARG A 63 -3.74 -25.97 -1.73
CA ARG A 63 -4.91 -25.72 -0.87
C ARG A 63 -6.04 -24.99 -1.61
N LEU A 64 -5.81 -24.57 -2.86
CA LEU A 64 -6.89 -24.01 -3.68
C LEU A 64 -7.85 -25.14 -4.09
N PRO A 65 -9.18 -24.91 -4.04
CA PRO A 65 -10.13 -25.94 -4.42
C PRO A 65 -10.08 -26.19 -5.93
N ASP A 66 -10.21 -27.47 -6.33
CA ASP A 66 -10.35 -27.84 -7.75
C ASP A 66 -11.65 -27.27 -8.37
N GLY A 67 -12.67 -27.06 -7.54
CA GLY A 67 -13.95 -26.47 -7.91
C GLY A 67 -14.04 -24.96 -7.65
N PRO A 68 -15.25 -24.44 -7.38
CA PRO A 68 -15.47 -23.03 -7.14
C PRO A 68 -14.67 -22.50 -5.95
N GLY A 69 -14.03 -21.35 -6.12
CA GLY A 69 -13.23 -20.73 -5.08
C GLY A 69 -12.81 -19.30 -5.41
N ILE A 70 -12.07 -18.69 -4.49
CA ILE A 70 -11.51 -17.35 -4.64
C ILE A 70 -10.02 -17.46 -4.94
N VAL A 71 -9.58 -16.77 -5.99
CA VAL A 71 -8.17 -16.60 -6.35
C VAL A 71 -7.87 -15.11 -6.33
N PRO A 72 -7.10 -14.61 -5.35
CA PRO A 72 -6.70 -13.21 -5.34
C PRO A 72 -5.81 -12.87 -6.53
N VAL A 73 -6.01 -11.70 -7.13
CA VAL A 73 -5.19 -11.19 -8.23
C VAL A 73 -4.67 -9.81 -7.86
N THR A 74 -3.34 -9.66 -7.91
CA THR A 74 -2.65 -8.43 -7.52
C THR A 74 -2.30 -7.59 -8.74
N ARG A 75 -2.54 -6.27 -8.66
CA ARG A 75 -2.21 -5.27 -9.68
C ARG A 75 -0.86 -4.63 -9.42
N VAL A 76 -0.27 -3.98 -10.43
CA VAL A 76 1.04 -3.30 -10.30
C VAL A 76 1.06 -2.21 -9.22
N THR A 77 -0.11 -1.73 -8.81
CA THR A 77 -0.34 -0.80 -7.69
C THR A 77 -0.17 -1.45 -6.31
N GLY A 78 0.02 -2.77 -6.25
CA GLY A 78 -0.01 -3.57 -5.02
C GLY A 78 -1.42 -3.88 -4.52
N THR A 79 -2.46 -3.39 -5.20
CA THR A 79 -3.85 -3.70 -4.86
C THR A 79 -4.16 -5.15 -5.19
N THR A 80 -4.78 -5.88 -4.25
CA THR A 80 -5.25 -7.25 -4.48
C THR A 80 -6.77 -7.30 -4.55
N ARG A 81 -7.30 -8.04 -5.53
CA ARG A 81 -8.73 -8.24 -5.74
C ARG A 81 -9.10 -9.71 -5.76
N PRO A 82 -10.14 -10.14 -5.03
CA PRO A 82 -10.60 -11.52 -5.08
C PRO A 82 -11.32 -11.81 -6.41
N VAL A 83 -10.84 -12.80 -7.14
CA VAL A 83 -11.51 -13.32 -8.34
C VAL A 83 -12.24 -14.62 -7.97
N LYS A 84 -13.57 -14.61 -8.11
CA LYS A 84 -14.39 -15.81 -7.93
C LYS A 84 -14.33 -16.62 -9.21
N SER A 85 -13.72 -17.80 -9.14
CA SER A 85 -13.59 -18.72 -10.26
C SER A 85 -14.34 -20.02 -9.97
N ARG A 86 -14.88 -20.66 -11.00
CA ARG A 86 -15.53 -21.97 -10.94
C ARG A 86 -14.55 -23.14 -10.82
N GLN A 87 -13.28 -22.91 -11.17
CA GLN A 87 -12.19 -23.90 -11.06
C GLN A 87 -10.94 -23.16 -10.56
N ALA A 88 -10.91 -22.87 -9.26
CA ALA A 88 -9.92 -21.96 -8.69
C ALA A 88 -8.48 -22.47 -8.86
N ALA A 89 -8.23 -23.76 -8.62
CA ALA A 89 -6.91 -24.35 -8.80
C ALA A 89 -6.43 -24.29 -10.27
N VAL A 90 -7.32 -24.52 -11.23
CA VAL A 90 -7.01 -24.46 -12.67
C VAL A 90 -6.72 -23.02 -13.09
N PHE A 91 -7.57 -22.07 -12.68
CA PHE A 91 -7.38 -20.65 -12.97
C PHE A 91 -6.05 -20.13 -12.42
N ALA A 92 -5.74 -20.39 -11.15
CA ALA A 92 -4.49 -19.97 -10.52
C ALA A 92 -3.26 -20.57 -11.22
N ARG A 93 -3.33 -21.85 -11.63
CA ARG A 93 -2.24 -22.51 -12.36
C ARG A 93 -2.00 -21.88 -13.73
N GLN A 94 -3.06 -21.67 -14.52
CA GLN A 94 -2.95 -21.02 -15.83
C GLN A 94 -2.40 -19.59 -15.73
N LEU A 95 -2.86 -18.82 -14.75
CA LEU A 95 -2.34 -17.46 -14.51
C LEU A 95 -0.89 -17.48 -14.03
N GLY A 96 -0.50 -18.41 -13.16
CA GLY A 96 0.87 -18.59 -12.70
C GLY A 96 1.83 -18.95 -13.81
N GLU A 97 1.49 -19.96 -14.63
CA GLU A 97 2.29 -20.37 -15.80
C GLU A 97 2.44 -19.23 -16.81
N LEU A 98 1.35 -18.51 -17.10
CA LEU A 98 1.38 -17.33 -17.94
C LEU A 98 2.27 -16.23 -17.37
N ALA A 99 2.17 -15.95 -16.07
CA ALA A 99 2.97 -14.93 -15.41
C ALA A 99 4.47 -15.25 -15.49
N VAL A 100 4.85 -16.52 -15.26
CA VAL A 100 6.24 -16.98 -15.42
C VAL A 100 6.71 -16.78 -16.85
N GLY A 101 5.93 -17.18 -17.86
CA GLY A 101 6.27 -17.00 -19.27
C GLY A 101 6.42 -15.52 -19.65
N ARG A 102 5.49 -14.65 -19.22
CA ARG A 102 5.51 -13.21 -19.47
C ARG A 102 6.67 -12.49 -18.77
N CYS A 103 7.15 -13.03 -17.66
CA CYS A 103 8.34 -12.53 -16.98
C CYS A 103 9.66 -13.02 -17.61
N GLY A 104 9.64 -13.81 -18.69
CA GLY A 104 10.87 -14.33 -19.31
C GLY A 104 11.33 -15.69 -18.78
N GLY A 105 10.46 -16.41 -18.08
CA GLY A 105 10.71 -17.77 -17.58
C GLY A 105 11.28 -17.82 -16.15
N PRO A 106 11.57 -19.04 -15.64
CA PRO A 106 11.89 -19.24 -14.24
C PRO A 106 13.14 -18.52 -13.74
N ALA A 107 14.21 -18.50 -14.54
CA ALA A 107 15.45 -17.83 -14.18
C ALA A 107 15.26 -16.32 -14.01
N GLN A 108 14.45 -15.69 -14.85
CA GLN A 108 14.18 -14.24 -14.76
C GLN A 108 13.32 -13.90 -13.55
N VAL A 109 12.36 -14.76 -13.20
CA VAL A 109 11.57 -14.62 -11.95
C VAL A 109 12.47 -14.76 -10.72
N ALA A 110 13.38 -15.73 -10.70
CA ALA A 110 14.37 -15.88 -9.63
C ALA A 110 15.27 -14.64 -9.50
N ALA A 111 15.75 -14.08 -10.61
CA ALA A 111 16.54 -12.84 -10.58
C ALA A 111 15.75 -11.64 -10.02
N LEU A 112 14.45 -11.55 -10.32
CA LEU A 112 13.56 -10.53 -9.74
C LEU A 112 13.37 -10.75 -8.23
N ALA A 113 13.21 -12.01 -7.79
CA ALA A 113 13.14 -12.38 -6.38
C ALA A 113 14.43 -12.00 -5.63
N GLU A 114 15.60 -12.34 -6.16
CA GLU A 114 16.89 -11.98 -5.56
C GLU A 114 17.06 -10.46 -5.44
N ARG A 115 16.66 -9.72 -6.47
CA ARG A 115 16.65 -8.25 -6.40
C ARG A 115 15.73 -7.72 -5.31
N ALA A 116 14.51 -8.26 -5.21
CA ALA A 116 13.56 -7.86 -4.16
C ALA A 116 14.07 -8.19 -2.76
N HIS A 117 14.77 -9.33 -2.61
CA HIS A 117 15.42 -9.73 -1.37
C HIS A 117 16.55 -8.75 -0.99
N ALA A 118 17.43 -8.41 -1.94
CA ALA A 118 18.49 -7.43 -1.74
C ALA A 118 17.97 -6.03 -1.39
N GLU A 119 16.84 -5.61 -2.00
CA GLU A 119 16.14 -4.37 -1.65
C GLU A 119 15.46 -4.45 -0.26
N GLY A 120 15.18 -5.66 0.22
CA GLY A 120 14.36 -5.95 1.41
C GLY A 120 12.90 -5.54 1.23
N VAL A 121 12.42 -5.46 -0.02
CA VAL A 121 11.06 -5.03 -0.38
C VAL A 121 10.39 -6.11 -1.24
N PRO A 122 9.31 -6.74 -0.78
CA PRO A 122 8.59 -7.74 -1.56
C PRO A 122 8.18 -7.23 -2.94
N LEU A 123 8.15 -8.13 -3.93
CA LEU A 123 7.81 -7.76 -5.31
C LEU A 123 6.42 -7.12 -5.41
N TRP A 124 5.45 -7.60 -4.64
CA TRP A 124 4.05 -7.13 -4.72
C TRP A 124 3.85 -5.67 -4.27
N ILE A 125 4.80 -5.08 -3.53
CA ILE A 125 4.70 -3.68 -3.12
C ILE A 125 5.16 -2.78 -4.28
N ALA A 126 4.28 -1.88 -4.71
CA ALA A 126 4.56 -0.96 -5.80
C ALA A 126 5.75 -0.04 -5.49
N ARG A 127 6.66 0.08 -6.46
CA ARG A 127 7.84 0.96 -6.42
C ARG A 127 7.55 2.21 -7.22
N ARG A 128 7.70 3.38 -6.59
CA ARG A 128 7.65 4.69 -7.27
C ARG A 128 9.02 5.34 -7.21
N VAL A 129 9.37 6.09 -8.23
CA VAL A 129 10.71 6.68 -8.36
C VAL A 129 10.60 8.20 -8.40
N ALA A 130 11.54 8.87 -7.74
CA ALA A 130 11.76 10.29 -7.82
C ALA A 130 13.23 10.57 -8.17
N PRO A 131 13.54 11.72 -8.81
CA PRO A 131 14.92 12.13 -9.02
C PRO A 131 15.59 12.46 -7.68
N GLY A 132 16.89 12.17 -7.57
CA GLY A 132 17.72 12.51 -6.43
C GLY A 132 19.13 12.90 -6.86
N PRO A 133 19.92 13.53 -5.97
CA PRO A 133 21.23 14.09 -6.32
C PRO A 133 22.27 13.03 -6.68
N ALA A 134 22.17 11.81 -6.12
CA ALA A 134 23.05 10.68 -6.43
C ALA A 134 22.43 9.68 -7.44
N GLY A 135 21.25 9.99 -7.99
CA GLY A 135 20.45 9.08 -8.81
C GLY A 135 19.03 8.89 -8.28
N PRO A 136 18.24 7.97 -8.86
CA PRO A 136 16.83 7.80 -8.53
C PRO A 136 16.62 7.34 -7.08
N VAL A 137 15.70 8.01 -6.38
CA VAL A 137 15.18 7.61 -5.07
C VAL A 137 13.93 6.76 -5.29
N THR A 138 13.95 5.53 -4.82
CA THR A 138 12.81 4.62 -4.89
C THR A 138 12.04 4.63 -3.58
N VAL A 139 10.72 4.65 -3.69
CA VAL A 139 9.77 4.73 -2.59
C VAL A 139 8.74 3.61 -2.72
N ALA A 140 8.67 2.76 -1.72
CA ALA A 140 7.67 1.71 -1.58
C ALA A 140 6.86 1.94 -0.30
N VAL A 141 5.53 1.92 -0.42
CA VAL A 141 4.62 2.22 0.70
C VAL A 141 3.45 1.28 0.66
N ASP A 142 3.18 0.64 1.81
CA ASP A 142 1.91 -0.01 2.08
C ASP A 142 1.31 0.56 3.37
N ARG A 143 0.16 1.22 3.24
CA ARG A 143 -0.50 1.88 4.38
C ARG A 143 -1.28 0.91 5.26
N GLY A 144 -1.73 -0.22 4.72
CA GLY A 144 -2.43 -1.25 5.49
C GLY A 144 -1.48 -1.98 6.44
N LEU A 145 -0.22 -2.19 6.02
CA LEU A 145 0.86 -2.77 6.82
C LEU A 145 1.63 -1.73 7.65
N VAL A 146 1.34 -0.43 7.49
CA VAL A 146 2.11 0.67 8.10
C VAL A 146 3.61 0.49 7.80
N ARG A 147 3.89 0.34 6.51
CA ARG A 147 5.20 0.01 5.97
C ARG A 147 5.63 1.07 4.98
N VAL A 148 6.83 1.59 5.17
CA VAL A 148 7.50 2.50 4.22
C VAL A 148 8.94 2.05 4.08
N ASP A 149 9.41 1.99 2.83
CA ASP A 149 10.79 1.77 2.47
C ASP A 149 11.20 2.84 1.45
N VAL A 150 12.25 3.60 1.75
CA VAL A 150 12.82 4.59 0.83
C VAL A 150 14.31 4.35 0.71
N TRP A 151 14.83 4.24 -0.50
CA TRP A 151 16.24 3.98 -0.75
C TRP A 151 16.70 4.62 -2.05
N GLY A 152 18.01 4.81 -2.20
CA GLY A 152 18.61 5.36 -3.41
C GLY A 152 20.12 5.13 -3.39
N PRO A 153 20.83 5.42 -4.49
CA PRO A 153 22.27 5.32 -4.54
C PRO A 153 22.95 6.18 -3.47
N GLN A 154 24.06 5.69 -2.91
CA GLN A 154 24.91 6.43 -1.95
C GLN A 154 24.22 6.85 -0.64
N ALA A 155 23.04 6.29 -0.34
CA ALA A 155 22.35 6.51 0.93
C ALA A 155 21.81 5.18 1.49
N PRO A 156 21.88 4.97 2.82
CA PRO A 156 21.26 3.81 3.44
C PRO A 156 19.73 3.87 3.28
N ALA A 157 19.08 2.71 3.20
CA ALA A 157 17.63 2.62 3.13
C ALA A 157 16.99 3.13 4.43
N VAL A 158 15.95 3.96 4.33
CA VAL A 158 15.17 4.44 5.47
C VAL A 158 13.85 3.68 5.50
N ARG A 159 13.62 2.97 6.61
CA ARG A 159 12.49 2.04 6.75
C ARG A 159 11.64 2.40 7.95
N LEU A 160 10.32 2.39 7.77
CA LEU A 160 9.35 2.52 8.85
C LEU A 160 8.47 1.28 8.90
N ARG A 161 8.26 0.80 10.13
CA ARG A 161 7.39 -0.34 10.47
C ARG A 161 6.57 0.01 11.71
N ALA A 162 5.44 -0.66 11.90
CA ALA A 162 4.66 -0.62 13.13
C ALA A 162 4.40 -2.05 13.67
N PRO A 163 5.41 -2.71 14.25
CA PRO A 163 5.31 -4.13 14.60
C PRO A 163 4.25 -4.44 15.67
N GLY A 164 3.90 -3.45 16.51
CA GLY A 164 2.80 -3.56 17.48
C GLY A 164 1.49 -2.92 17.01
N GLY A 165 1.39 -2.55 15.73
CA GLY A 165 0.36 -1.66 15.21
C GLY A 165 0.67 -0.18 15.42
N TYR A 166 -0.15 0.68 14.81
CA TYR A 166 -0.08 2.13 14.93
C TYR A 166 -1.43 2.65 15.44
N ASP A 167 -1.40 3.42 16.52
CA ASP A 167 -2.58 4.13 17.00
C ASP A 167 -2.29 5.63 17.09
N ALA A 168 -3.02 6.43 16.30
CA ALA A 168 -2.92 7.88 16.32
C ALA A 168 -3.25 8.50 17.70
N ARG A 169 -4.00 7.79 18.54
CA ARG A 169 -4.38 8.22 19.91
C ARG A 169 -3.39 7.80 20.99
N ASP A 170 -2.39 6.98 20.64
CA ASP A 170 -1.32 6.61 21.56
C ASP A 170 -0.60 7.86 22.07
N GLN A 171 -0.37 7.89 23.38
CA GLN A 171 0.34 8.97 24.07
C GLN A 171 1.86 8.84 23.93
N SER A 172 2.36 7.69 23.48
CA SER A 172 3.78 7.51 23.17
C SER A 172 4.22 8.44 22.03
N LEU A 173 5.44 8.98 22.14
CA LEU A 173 5.96 9.94 21.17
C LEU A 173 6.12 9.35 19.77
N SER A 174 6.30 8.03 19.64
CA SER A 174 6.43 7.34 18.35
C SER A 174 5.13 6.70 17.87
N LYS A 175 4.09 6.63 18.71
CA LYS A 175 2.78 6.02 18.40
C LYS A 175 2.87 4.59 17.87
N GLY A 176 3.81 3.80 18.41
CA GLY A 176 4.09 2.42 17.95
C GLY A 176 4.97 2.31 16.69
N LEU A 177 5.30 3.41 16.03
CA LEU A 177 6.18 3.42 14.84
C LEU A 177 7.64 3.20 15.22
N ARG A 178 8.35 2.42 14.40
CA ARG A 178 9.79 2.20 14.48
C ARG A 178 10.42 2.58 13.15
N VAL A 179 11.53 3.31 13.23
CA VAL A 179 12.27 3.76 12.05
C VAL A 179 13.71 3.29 12.14
N THR A 180 14.25 2.81 11.01
CA THR A 180 15.67 2.49 10.85
C THR A 180 16.25 3.24 9.65
N VAL A 181 17.54 3.59 9.75
CA VAL A 181 18.35 4.17 8.67
C VAL A 181 19.52 3.21 8.46
N GLY A 182 19.43 2.40 7.41
CA GLY A 182 20.19 1.15 7.29
C GLY A 182 19.90 0.26 8.49
N GLU A 183 20.95 -0.19 9.16
CA GLU A 183 20.85 -0.98 10.39
C GLU A 183 20.68 -0.13 11.66
N THR A 184 20.78 1.20 11.55
CA THR A 184 20.72 2.08 12.73
C THR A 184 19.28 2.41 13.10
N ARG A 185 18.88 2.10 14.33
CA ARG A 185 17.56 2.51 14.86
C ARG A 185 17.53 4.02 15.08
N ALA A 186 16.57 4.68 14.45
CA ALA A 186 16.33 6.11 14.65
C ALA A 186 15.35 6.36 15.80
N ARG A 187 15.58 7.45 16.53
CA ARG A 187 14.61 7.99 17.50
C ARG A 187 13.60 8.84 16.73
N LEU A 188 12.36 8.40 16.69
CA LEU A 188 11.24 9.13 16.09
C LEU A 188 10.38 9.80 17.18
N VAL A 189 10.03 11.06 16.98
CA VAL A 189 9.14 11.82 17.87
C VAL A 189 8.12 12.62 17.06
N LEU A 190 6.84 12.31 17.25
CA LEU A 190 5.69 12.99 16.68
C LEU A 190 5.12 13.96 17.71
N LYS A 191 5.18 15.25 17.44
CA LYS A 191 4.58 16.29 18.29
C LYS A 191 3.36 16.86 17.59
N ASP A 192 2.19 16.27 17.86
CA ASP A 192 0.90 16.82 17.43
C ASP A 192 0.29 17.65 18.56
N ARG A 193 0.56 18.96 18.54
CA ARG A 193 0.03 19.93 19.50
C ARG A 193 -1.18 20.65 18.91
N LYS A 194 -2.12 21.09 19.76
CA LYS A 194 -3.29 21.91 19.35
C LYS A 194 -2.86 23.14 18.52
N ARG A 195 -1.78 23.83 18.92
CA ARG A 195 -1.21 24.94 18.16
C ARG A 195 -0.39 24.41 16.99
N ARG A 196 -0.89 24.61 15.75
CA ARG A 196 -0.26 24.14 14.50
C ARG A 196 1.22 24.53 14.35
N SER A 197 1.61 25.74 14.78
CA SER A 197 3.01 26.20 14.71
C SER A 197 3.97 25.48 15.67
N LYS A 198 3.44 24.70 16.63
CA LYS A 198 4.24 23.87 17.55
C LYS A 198 4.28 22.41 17.11
N ARG A 199 3.59 22.06 16.01
CA ARG A 199 3.60 20.70 15.47
C ARG A 199 4.88 20.44 14.70
N ARG A 200 5.49 19.27 14.94
CA ARG A 200 6.70 18.84 14.24
C ARG A 200 6.91 17.34 14.32
N VAL A 201 7.69 16.83 13.39
CA VAL A 201 8.19 15.45 13.42
C VAL A 201 9.70 15.52 13.50
N GLU A 202 10.27 14.86 14.50
CA GLU A 202 11.72 14.78 14.71
C GLU A 202 12.17 13.34 14.47
N LEU A 203 13.27 13.18 13.74
CA LEU A 203 13.94 11.90 13.56
C LEU A 203 15.43 12.10 13.80
N GLN A 204 15.98 11.32 14.71
CA GLN A 204 17.38 11.45 15.12
C GLN A 204 18.12 10.11 15.00
N ILE A 205 19.32 10.17 14.44
CA ILE A 205 20.34 9.10 14.49
C ILE A 205 21.62 9.69 15.11
N PRO A 206 22.64 8.89 15.44
CA PRO A 206 23.93 9.42 15.85
C PRO A 206 24.49 10.40 14.80
N GLY A 207 24.76 11.63 15.21
CA GLY A 207 25.39 12.65 14.37
C GLY A 207 24.50 13.42 13.40
N ARG A 208 23.20 13.09 13.27
CA ARG A 208 22.25 13.84 12.43
C ARG A 208 20.85 13.90 13.02
N HIS A 209 20.19 15.05 12.88
CA HIS A 209 18.84 15.28 13.37
C HIS A 209 17.98 15.99 12.32
N TRP A 210 16.91 15.33 11.88
CA TRP A 210 15.94 15.88 10.95
C TRP A 210 14.68 16.36 11.66
N VAL A 211 14.23 17.55 11.31
CA VAL A 211 13.01 18.16 11.86
C VAL A 211 12.11 18.64 10.74
N LEU A 212 10.92 18.05 10.65
CA LEU A 212 9.85 18.52 9.78
C LEU A 212 8.98 19.52 10.53
N THR A 213 8.91 20.74 10.01
CA THR A 213 8.09 21.83 10.58
C THR A 213 7.11 22.36 9.54
N ARG A 214 6.00 22.91 10.01
CA ARG A 214 5.03 23.57 9.13
C ARG A 214 5.62 24.86 8.57
N GLU A 215 5.60 25.00 7.24
CA GLU A 215 5.93 26.25 6.55
C GLU A 215 4.63 27.07 6.36
N ASN A 216 3.62 26.47 5.74
CA ASN A 216 2.30 27.07 5.54
C ASN A 216 1.20 26.00 5.59
N SER A 217 -0.02 26.30 5.13
CA SER A 217 -1.15 25.36 5.20
C SER A 217 -0.97 24.12 4.33
N VAL A 218 -0.18 24.21 3.26
CA VAL A 218 0.00 23.17 2.24
C VAL A 218 1.44 22.68 2.13
N ALA A 219 2.39 23.25 2.87
CA ALA A 219 3.80 22.89 2.80
C ALA A 219 4.47 22.80 4.16
N SER A 220 5.51 21.96 4.22
CA SER A 220 6.37 21.76 5.39
C SER A 220 7.83 21.82 4.98
N LEU A 221 8.64 22.43 5.83
CA LEU A 221 10.08 22.56 5.65
C LEU A 221 10.80 21.52 6.50
N LEU A 222 11.61 20.70 5.85
CA LEU A 222 12.51 19.74 6.48
C LEU A 222 13.88 20.39 6.66
N ARG A 223 14.41 20.28 7.88
CA ARG A 223 15.77 20.71 8.23
C ARG A 223 16.59 19.51 8.71
N CYS A 224 17.87 19.48 8.38
CA CYS A 224 18.87 18.60 9.00
C CYS A 224 19.84 19.49 9.79
N ASP A 225 19.94 19.29 11.10
CA ASP A 225 20.82 20.08 11.98
C ASP A 225 20.64 21.59 11.75
N ASP A 226 19.38 22.04 11.79
CA ASP A 226 18.89 23.41 11.54
C ASP A 226 19.07 23.97 10.12
N ARG A 227 19.80 23.28 9.23
CA ARG A 227 19.92 23.64 7.82
C ARG A 227 18.70 23.17 7.02
N PRO A 228 18.03 24.04 6.22
CA PRO A 228 17.00 23.61 5.28
C PRO A 228 17.53 22.59 4.27
N VAL A 229 16.81 21.47 4.08
CA VAL A 229 17.19 20.43 3.12
C VAL A 229 16.12 20.12 2.09
N ALA A 230 14.85 20.33 2.44
CA ALA A 230 13.76 20.14 1.48
C ALA A 230 12.49 20.88 1.88
N LEU A 231 11.75 21.36 0.86
CA LEU A 231 10.37 21.81 0.98
C LEU A 231 9.43 20.71 0.45
N LEU A 232 8.53 20.25 1.31
CA LEU A 232 7.57 19.20 1.02
C LEU A 232 6.19 19.83 0.86
N SER A 233 5.51 19.59 -0.25
CA SER A 233 4.22 20.22 -0.56
C SER A 233 3.12 19.19 -0.73
N ARG A 234 1.92 19.48 -0.23
CA ARG A 234 0.74 18.67 -0.54
C ARG A 234 0.50 18.66 -2.05
N PRO A 235 0.08 17.52 -2.62
CA PRO A 235 -0.49 17.53 -3.96
C PRO A 235 -1.65 18.53 -4.03
N PRO A 236 -1.95 19.07 -5.22
CA PRO A 236 -3.15 19.89 -5.44
C PRO A 236 -4.41 19.21 -4.91
N SER A 237 -5.45 19.98 -4.61
CA SER A 237 -6.74 19.44 -4.15
C SER A 237 -7.45 18.59 -5.21
N SER A 238 -7.10 18.75 -6.49
CA SER A 238 -7.50 17.84 -7.55
C SER A 238 -6.74 16.52 -7.42
N ARG A 239 -7.45 15.42 -7.66
CA ARG A 239 -6.85 14.09 -7.63
C ARG A 239 -5.70 14.03 -8.64
N PRO A 240 -4.48 13.63 -8.24
CA PRO A 240 -3.36 13.53 -9.16
C PRO A 240 -3.68 12.57 -10.31
N VAL A 241 -3.21 12.90 -11.51
CA VAL A 241 -3.30 12.04 -12.68
C VAL A 241 -1.98 11.30 -12.82
N PRO A 242 -1.98 9.96 -13.03
CA PRO A 242 -0.76 9.23 -13.36
C PRO A 242 -0.08 9.80 -14.62
N GLU A 243 1.24 9.70 -14.68
CA GLU A 243 1.98 10.02 -15.91
C GLU A 243 1.55 9.10 -17.06
N PRO A 244 1.64 9.54 -18.33
CA PRO A 244 1.35 8.69 -19.48
C PRO A 244 2.12 7.36 -19.41
N GLY A 245 1.39 6.24 -19.51
CA GLY A 245 1.98 4.90 -19.40
C GLY A 245 2.20 4.39 -17.97
N SER A 246 1.94 5.20 -16.95
CA SER A 246 1.97 4.78 -15.55
C SER A 246 0.57 4.50 -15.01
N LEU A 247 0.45 3.45 -14.20
CA LEU A 247 -0.76 3.17 -13.41
C LEU A 247 -0.65 3.73 -11.98
N LEU A 248 0.53 4.19 -11.58
CA LEU A 248 0.82 4.70 -10.25
C LEU A 248 0.62 6.21 -10.19
N LEU A 249 -0.07 6.66 -9.16
CA LEU A 249 -0.16 8.07 -8.80
C LEU A 249 1.24 8.61 -8.45
N PRO A 250 1.54 9.86 -8.86
CA PRO A 250 2.83 10.48 -8.63
C PRO A 250 3.13 10.60 -7.13
N LEU A 251 4.43 10.68 -6.81
CA LEU A 251 4.88 10.99 -5.46
C LEU A 251 4.51 12.43 -5.09
N THR A 252 4.40 12.66 -3.79
CA THR A 252 4.22 14.01 -3.23
C THR A 252 5.38 14.91 -3.67
N PRO A 253 5.12 16.15 -4.12
CA PRO A 253 6.18 17.07 -4.53
C PRO A 253 7.19 17.33 -3.40
N VAL A 254 8.46 17.12 -3.71
CA VAL A 254 9.61 17.39 -2.83
C VAL A 254 10.59 18.26 -3.62
N ARG A 255 10.87 19.46 -3.11
CA ARG A 255 11.93 20.32 -3.64
C ARG A 255 13.14 20.20 -2.72
N LEU A 256 14.23 19.64 -3.23
CA LEU A 256 15.48 19.50 -2.49
C LEU A 256 16.28 20.80 -2.57
N ASP A 257 16.87 21.21 -1.46
CA ASP A 257 17.69 22.44 -1.37
C ASP A 257 19.21 22.12 -1.30
N GLY A 258 19.60 20.84 -1.36
CA GLY A 258 21.01 20.41 -1.28
C GLY A 258 21.31 19.13 -2.06
N GLY A 259 22.58 18.70 -2.02
CA GLY A 259 23.10 17.55 -2.77
C GLY A 259 23.36 16.28 -1.96
N ASP A 260 23.07 16.25 -0.66
CA ASP A 260 23.29 15.07 0.19
C ASP A 260 22.25 13.97 -0.12
N ALA A 261 22.73 12.77 -0.46
CA ALA A 261 21.88 11.65 -0.87
C ALA A 261 20.95 11.17 0.25
N LEU A 262 21.41 11.19 1.51
CA LEU A 262 20.62 10.79 2.66
C LEU A 262 19.53 11.83 2.96
N ASP A 263 19.83 13.12 2.84
CA ASP A 263 18.82 14.19 2.96
C ASP A 263 17.70 14.03 1.91
N ALA A 264 18.04 13.62 0.68
CA ALA A 264 17.05 13.35 -0.36
C ALA A 264 16.16 12.14 -0.05
N VAL A 265 16.76 11.01 0.37
CA VAL A 265 16.02 9.82 0.83
C VAL A 265 15.12 10.17 2.02
N MET A 266 15.63 10.94 2.98
CA MET A 266 14.89 11.40 4.14
C MET A 266 13.72 12.31 3.74
N ALA A 267 13.92 13.24 2.81
CA ALA A 267 12.84 14.12 2.33
C ALA A 267 11.67 13.32 1.76
N HIS A 268 11.95 12.32 0.90
CA HIS A 268 10.91 11.44 0.37
C HIS A 268 10.28 10.55 1.46
N PHE A 269 11.07 10.04 2.40
CA PHE A 269 10.57 9.30 3.56
C PHE A 269 9.59 10.11 4.39
N PHE A 270 9.93 11.36 4.74
CA PHE A 270 9.04 12.25 5.47
C PHE A 270 7.77 12.56 4.67
N ALA A 271 7.90 12.82 3.36
CA ALA A 271 6.79 13.16 2.48
C ALA A 271 5.72 12.08 2.40
N VAL A 272 6.12 10.81 2.39
CA VAL A 272 5.16 9.69 2.30
C VAL A 272 4.66 9.21 3.66
N SER A 273 5.43 9.42 4.74
CA SER A 273 5.11 8.88 6.06
C SER A 273 4.31 9.84 6.94
N PHE A 274 4.51 11.15 6.82
CA PHE A 274 3.97 12.13 7.76
C PHE A 274 3.14 13.23 7.09
N GLY A 275 2.26 13.85 7.87
CA GLY A 275 1.43 14.95 7.39
C GLY A 275 2.28 16.16 6.97
N ILE A 276 1.78 16.91 5.99
CA ILE A 276 2.42 18.12 5.45
C ILE A 276 1.50 19.31 5.69
N GLY A 277 2.06 20.51 5.89
CA GLY A 277 1.33 21.74 6.13
C GLY A 277 0.57 21.70 7.45
N ASP A 278 -0.74 21.96 7.44
CA ASP A 278 -1.57 21.96 8.65
C ASP A 278 -1.66 20.61 9.39
N THR A 279 -1.31 19.51 8.72
CA THR A 279 -1.28 18.16 9.28
C THR A 279 0.12 17.72 9.70
N THR A 280 1.13 18.60 9.63
CA THR A 280 2.46 18.32 10.17
C THR A 280 2.35 17.84 11.61
N GLY A 281 3.16 16.84 12.00
CA GLY A 281 3.15 16.27 13.36
C GLY A 281 2.34 14.98 13.51
N SER A 282 1.55 14.59 12.50
CA SER A 282 0.87 13.30 12.44
C SER A 282 1.53 12.35 11.44
N ALA A 283 1.25 11.05 11.57
CA ALA A 283 1.62 10.04 10.57
C ALA A 283 0.46 9.79 9.60
N ARG A 284 0.76 9.51 8.33
CA ARG A 284 -0.20 9.30 7.23
C ARG A 284 -0.68 7.84 7.12
N PHE A 285 -0.94 7.24 8.28
CA PHE A 285 -1.47 5.89 8.41
C PHE A 285 -2.79 5.94 9.16
N ARG A 286 -3.67 4.98 8.88
CA ARG A 286 -4.88 4.82 9.69
C ARG A 286 -4.53 4.16 11.01
N SER A 287 -5.17 4.61 12.09
CA SER A 287 -5.10 3.88 13.36
C SER A 287 -5.58 2.44 13.12
N ARG A 288 -4.71 1.48 13.41
CA ARG A 288 -5.04 0.06 13.40
C ARG A 288 -4.88 -0.43 14.83
N ARG A 289 -5.95 -0.98 15.40
CA ARG A 289 -5.90 -1.55 16.76
C ARG A 289 -4.69 -2.49 16.86
N PRO A 290 -3.94 -2.47 17.98
CA PRO A 290 -2.87 -3.43 18.22
C PRO A 290 -3.43 -4.85 18.13
N ARG A 291 -3.28 -5.48 16.97
CA ARG A 291 -3.44 -6.92 16.82
C ARG A 291 -2.02 -7.46 16.72
N PRO A 292 -1.70 -8.61 17.33
CA PRO A 292 -0.46 -9.30 17.02
C PRO A 292 -0.47 -9.55 15.51
N ALA A 293 0.29 -8.78 14.75
CA ALA A 293 0.46 -9.05 13.33
C ALA A 293 1.31 -10.32 13.25
N PRO A 294 0.92 -11.32 12.43
CA PRO A 294 1.84 -12.39 12.12
C PRO A 294 3.11 -11.76 11.54
N VAL A 295 4.25 -12.21 12.06
CA VAL A 295 5.57 -11.74 11.62
C VAL A 295 6.10 -12.78 10.64
N GLY A 296 6.41 -12.34 9.42
CA GLY A 296 7.00 -13.21 8.40
C GLY A 296 8.44 -13.59 8.72
N LEU A 297 9.03 -14.41 7.85
CA LEU A 297 10.48 -14.62 7.83
C LEU A 297 11.21 -13.27 7.83
N GLY A 298 12.11 -13.08 8.80
CA GLY A 298 12.91 -11.85 8.90
C GLY A 298 12.27 -10.67 9.65
N GLY A 299 11.14 -10.85 10.35
CA GLY A 299 10.61 -9.79 11.23
C GLY A 299 9.62 -8.83 10.57
N GLU A 300 9.23 -9.10 9.31
CA GLU A 300 8.40 -8.20 8.51
C GLU A 300 6.90 -8.30 8.85
N PRO A 301 6.16 -7.17 8.94
CA PRO A 301 4.72 -7.20 9.17
C PRO A 301 4.00 -7.85 7.98
N LEU A 302 3.16 -8.85 8.26
CA LEU A 302 2.25 -9.45 7.29
C LEU A 302 0.80 -9.15 7.68
N ALA A 303 -0.08 -9.11 6.67
CA ALA A 303 -1.52 -9.15 6.92
C ALA A 303 -1.92 -10.51 7.53
N ALA A 304 -3.10 -10.58 8.15
CA ALA A 304 -3.56 -11.82 8.76
C ALA A 304 -3.95 -12.84 7.67
N GLU A 305 -3.90 -14.14 7.96
CA GLU A 305 -4.37 -15.18 7.01
C GLU A 305 -5.83 -14.94 6.57
N GLU A 306 -6.65 -14.35 7.47
CA GLU A 306 -8.03 -13.90 7.22
C GLU A 306 -8.16 -12.83 6.12
N ASP A 307 -7.07 -12.14 5.79
CA ASP A 307 -7.02 -11.09 4.76
C ASP A 307 -6.66 -11.66 3.37
N TRP A 308 -6.31 -12.95 3.25
CA TRP A 308 -5.81 -13.54 2.02
C TRP A 308 -6.80 -13.45 0.85
N ASP A 309 -8.08 -13.74 1.10
CA ASP A 309 -9.16 -13.65 0.11
C ASP A 309 -9.93 -12.32 0.13
N ARG A 310 -9.47 -11.35 0.92
CA ARG A 310 -10.09 -10.03 1.03
C ARG A 310 -9.47 -9.04 0.05
N PRO A 311 -10.23 -8.03 -0.42
CA PRO A 311 -9.65 -6.91 -1.14
C PRO A 311 -8.58 -6.21 -0.31
N TRP A 312 -7.45 -5.89 -0.93
CA TRP A 312 -6.38 -5.10 -0.34
C TRP A 312 -6.18 -3.83 -1.17
N PHE A 313 -6.53 -2.66 -0.62
CA PHE A 313 -6.43 -1.39 -1.32
C PHE A 313 -5.17 -0.63 -0.92
N THR A 314 -4.39 -0.16 -1.91
CA THR A 314 -3.18 0.63 -1.65
C THR A 314 -3.40 2.13 -1.86
N ASN A 315 -4.49 2.53 -2.53
CA ASN A 315 -4.79 3.89 -2.98
C ASN A 315 -3.66 4.49 -3.84
N LEU A 316 -2.90 3.64 -4.55
CA LEU A 316 -1.78 4.07 -5.41
C LEU A 316 -2.17 4.22 -6.88
N GLY A 317 -3.37 3.84 -7.29
CA GLY A 317 -3.87 4.04 -8.65
C GLY A 317 -5.01 5.05 -8.75
N SER A 318 -5.36 5.46 -9.96
CA SER A 318 -6.42 6.44 -10.24
C SER A 318 -7.83 5.83 -10.28
N GLY A 319 -7.95 4.53 -10.58
CA GLY A 319 -9.24 3.86 -10.75
C GLY A 319 -9.88 3.44 -9.43
N ALA A 320 -11.21 3.26 -9.41
CA ALA A 320 -11.94 2.67 -8.28
C ALA A 320 -11.46 1.24 -7.91
N GLU A 321 -10.56 0.66 -8.73
CA GLU A 321 -9.97 -0.62 -8.41
C GLU A 321 -8.97 -0.60 -7.28
N ASP A 322 -8.17 0.46 -7.24
CA ASP A 322 -7.06 0.61 -6.29
C ASP A 322 -7.46 1.34 -5.04
N ASN A 323 -8.69 1.85 -5.01
CA ASN A 323 -9.14 2.78 -3.99
C ASN A 323 -10.32 2.23 -3.25
N GLU A 324 -10.21 2.28 -1.93
CA GLU A 324 -11.32 1.94 -1.06
C GLU A 324 -12.43 3.01 -1.18
N PRO A 325 -13.72 2.61 -1.19
CA PRO A 325 -14.82 3.56 -1.12
C PRO A 325 -14.69 4.47 0.11
N GLY A 326 -14.63 5.79 -0.09
CA GLY A 326 -14.42 6.77 0.99
C GLY A 326 -12.98 6.82 1.55
N GLY A 327 -12.06 6.02 1.01
CA GLY A 327 -10.66 5.99 1.43
C GLY A 327 -9.80 6.99 0.66
N GLY A 328 -9.20 7.95 1.37
CA GLY A 328 -8.16 8.82 0.81
C GLY A 328 -6.77 8.18 0.83
N ASP A 329 -5.90 8.65 -0.06
CA ASP A 329 -4.44 8.40 -0.10
C ASP A 329 -3.68 9.05 1.08
N GLY A 330 -4.39 9.39 2.16
CA GLY A 330 -3.90 10.17 3.29
C GLY A 330 -3.76 11.67 3.01
N TRP A 331 -4.28 12.20 1.89
CA TRP A 331 -4.31 13.63 1.59
C TRP A 331 -5.71 14.28 1.62
N GLY A 332 -6.81 13.53 1.62
CA GLY A 332 -8.16 14.06 1.36
C GLY A 332 -9.21 13.83 2.46
N SER A 333 -9.93 14.92 2.76
CA SER A 333 -11.19 15.11 3.53
C SER A 333 -11.25 14.61 4.97
N ASP A 334 -10.22 14.83 5.77
CA ASP A 334 -10.34 15.04 7.22
C ASP A 334 -9.13 15.84 7.70
N GLY A 335 -9.12 17.12 7.36
CA GLY A 335 -8.86 18.11 8.39
C GLY A 335 -10.05 18.11 9.35
N GLY A 336 -10.31 16.96 9.98
CA GLY A 336 -11.35 16.75 10.96
C GLY A 336 -10.71 16.95 12.32
N ASP A 337 -11.30 17.87 13.07
CA ASP A 337 -10.84 18.29 14.37
C ASP A 337 -10.48 17.11 15.28
N GLY A 338 -9.46 17.32 16.11
CA GLY A 338 -9.42 16.67 17.40
C GLY A 338 -10.62 17.16 18.20
N GLY A 339 -11.77 16.54 17.97
CA GLY A 339 -13.06 16.84 18.57
C GLY A 339 -13.63 15.57 19.18
N SER A 340 -13.78 15.62 20.50
CA SER A 340 -14.42 14.63 21.35
C SER A 340 -15.84 14.28 20.88
N GLY A 341 -16.24 13.04 21.10
CA GLY A 341 -17.61 12.57 20.82
C GLY A 341 -17.78 11.15 21.29
N ASP A 342 -17.85 10.99 22.61
CA ASP A 342 -18.30 9.79 23.30
C ASP A 342 -19.81 9.64 23.08
N SER A 343 -20.26 8.46 22.63
CA SER A 343 -21.64 7.93 22.61
C SER A 343 -21.54 6.56 21.91
N GLY A 344 -21.62 5.39 22.53
CA GLY A 344 -22.34 5.05 23.74
C GLY A 344 -23.73 4.51 23.39
N GLY A 345 -23.83 3.20 23.19
CA GLY A 345 -25.03 2.41 23.50
C GLY A 345 -26.15 2.33 22.45
N GLY A 346 -26.70 1.12 22.27
CA GLY A 346 -28.02 0.94 21.67
C GLY A 346 -28.24 -0.40 20.99
N ASP A 347 -28.33 -1.49 21.77
CA ASP A 347 -29.06 -2.71 21.37
C ASP A 347 -30.54 -2.41 21.14
N SER A 348 -31.10 -2.86 20.01
CA SER A 348 -32.49 -3.35 19.84
C SER A 348 -32.61 -3.92 18.42
N GLY A 349 -33.11 -5.11 18.10
CA GLY A 349 -33.99 -6.01 18.85
C GLY A 349 -35.45 -5.86 18.38
N GLY A 350 -35.97 -6.87 17.67
CA GLY A 350 -37.40 -7.06 17.35
C GLY A 350 -37.89 -6.30 16.11
N GLY A 351 -38.81 -6.80 15.29
CA GLY A 351 -39.79 -7.87 15.44
C GLY A 351 -40.96 -7.56 14.49
N ASP A 352 -41.73 -8.59 14.15
CA ASP A 352 -42.76 -8.64 13.12
C ASP A 352 -43.90 -7.60 13.22
N GLY A 353 -44.60 -7.39 12.10
CA GLY A 353 -45.87 -6.67 12.08
C GLY A 353 -46.53 -6.64 10.71
N GLY A 354 -47.34 -7.66 10.42
CA GLY A 354 -48.31 -7.65 9.33
C GLY A 354 -49.58 -6.87 9.69
N GLY A 355 -50.39 -6.62 8.66
CA GLY A 355 -51.69 -5.96 8.69
C GLY A 355 -51.84 -5.12 7.43
N GLY A 356 -52.68 -5.41 6.44
CA GLY A 356 -53.99 -6.06 6.50
C GLY A 356 -55.06 -5.00 6.69
N GLY A 357 -55.74 -4.61 5.61
CA GLY A 357 -57.05 -3.95 5.69
C GLY A 357 -57.28 -2.80 4.72
N GLY A 358 -58.28 -2.97 3.85
CA GLY A 358 -59.24 -1.93 3.56
C GLY A 358 -59.41 -1.56 2.09
N GLY A 359 -60.53 -1.97 1.49
CA GLY A 359 -61.04 -1.41 0.25
C GLY A 359 -62.07 -2.34 -0.38
N ASP A 360 -63.33 -2.16 0.01
CA ASP A 360 -64.53 -2.78 -0.57
C ASP A 360 -64.64 -2.64 -2.10
#